data_AF-M1QJQ0-F1
#
_entry.id   AF-M1QJQ0-F1
#
_cell.length_a   1.000
_cell.length_b   1.000
_cell.length_c   1.000
_cell.angle_alpha   90.00
_cell.angle_beta   90.00
_cell.angle_gamma   90.00
#
_symmetry.space_group_name_H-M   'P 1'
#
loop_
_entity.id
_entity.type
_entity.pdbx_description
1 polymer ?
#
loop_
_entity_poly.entity_id
_entity_poly.type
_entity_poly.pdbx_seq_one_letter_code
_entity_poly.pdbx_strand_id
1 'polypeptide(L)' 'MIVKPIGERVLLKHQKKEEVTKGGIYIPESARQEKKEGIVVAVGTFEDGKELPLKKDDHVIYGGYQADEIEIDDEKYI' A
#
# COMPACT_ATOMS: atom_id res chain seq x y z
N MET A 1 -3.93 3.65 -15.27
CA MET A 1 -2.81 3.35 -14.35
C MET A 1 -1.53 3.27 -15.16
N ILE A 2 -0.61 4.21 -14.95
CA ILE A 2 0.63 4.39 -15.74
C ILE A 2 1.85 3.78 -15.02
N VAL A 3 1.74 3.43 -13.74
CA VAL A 3 2.87 2.94 -12.95
C VAL A 3 2.91 1.41 -12.93
N LYS A 4 4.04 0.87 -13.39
CA LYS A 4 4.35 -0.56 -13.37
C LYS A 4 5.64 -0.77 -12.57
N PRO A 5 5.62 -1.56 -11.48
CA PRO A 5 6.84 -1.87 -10.75
C PRO A 5 7.80 -2.68 -11.62
N ILE A 6 9.09 -2.36 -11.52
CA ILE A 6 10.19 -3.04 -12.23
C ILE A 6 11.07 -3.75 -11.20
N GLY A 7 11.50 -4.97 -11.53
CA GLY A 7 12.24 -5.84 -10.62
C GLY A 7 11.36 -6.30 -9.46
N GLU A 8 11.96 -6.51 -8.30
CA GLU A 8 11.29 -7.05 -7.09
C GLU A 8 10.45 -6.01 -6.33
N ARG A 9 9.90 -5.02 -7.05
CA ARG A 9 9.05 -3.98 -6.47
C ARG A 9 7.59 -4.40 -6.48
N VAL A 10 6.83 -3.87 -5.53
CA VAL A 10 5.40 -4.08 -5.41
C VAL A 10 4.75 -2.72 -5.24
N LEU A 11 3.72 -2.44 -6.03
CA LEU A 11 2.93 -1.23 -5.89
C LEU A 11 1.73 -1.55 -5.00
N LEU A 12 1.64 -0.84 -3.89
CA LEU A 12 0.59 -0.93 -2.89
C LEU A 12 -0.26 0.33 -2.92
N LYS A 13 -1.57 0.17 -2.81
CA LYS A 13 -2.48 1.27 -2.48
C LYS A 13 -2.57 1.36 -0.96
N HIS A 14 -2.24 2.51 -0.40
CA HIS A 14 -2.33 2.74 1.04
C HIS A 14 -3.80 2.65 1.49
N GLN A 15 -4.08 1.89 2.55
CA GLN A 15 -5.43 1.88 3.10
C GLN A 15 -5.71 3.17 3.87
N LYS A 16 -6.78 3.87 3.49
CA LYS A 16 -7.23 5.08 4.17
C LYS A 16 -7.55 4.77 5.64
N LYS A 17 -7.24 5.74 6.50
CA LYS A 17 -7.46 5.66 7.94
C LYS A 17 -8.97 5.61 8.23
N GLU A 18 -9.38 4.80 9.20
CA GLU A 18 -10.78 4.80 9.67
C GLU A 18 -11.05 6.11 10.42
N GLU A 19 -12.01 6.92 9.94
CA GLU A 19 -12.41 8.16 10.61
C GLU A 19 -13.21 7.90 11.89
N VAL A 20 -13.87 6.74 11.95
CA VAL A 20 -14.71 6.30 13.06
C VAL A 20 -14.33 4.87 13.41
N THR A 21 -14.04 4.64 14.69
CA THR A 21 -13.82 3.27 15.21
C THR A 21 -15.10 2.43 15.12
N LYS A 22 -14.99 1.10 15.22
CA LYS A 22 -16.14 0.18 15.27
C LYS A 22 -17.17 0.51 16.38
N GLY A 23 -16.76 1.24 17.42
CA GLY A 23 -17.63 1.69 18.52
C GLY A 23 -18.25 3.08 18.34
N GLY A 24 -18.07 3.74 17.18
CA GLY A 24 -18.64 5.07 16.91
C GLY A 24 -17.79 6.25 17.39
N ILE A 25 -16.57 6.02 17.88
CA ILE A 25 -15.68 7.09 18.35
C ILE A 25 -14.95 7.71 17.15
N TYR A 26 -15.05 9.02 16.98
CA TYR A 26 -14.32 9.79 15.98
C TYR A 26 -12.83 9.89 16.35
N ILE A 27 -11.94 9.53 15.42
CA ILE A 27 -10.49 9.60 15.64
C ILE A 27 -9.97 10.97 15.18
N PRO A 28 -9.49 11.82 16.11
CA PRO A 28 -8.91 13.11 15.75
C PRO A 28 -7.65 12.92 14.91
N GLU A 29 -7.36 13.87 14.01
CA GLU A 29 -6.23 13.78 13.07
C GLU A 29 -4.88 13.54 13.74
N SER A 30 -4.66 14.07 14.94
CA SER A 30 -3.42 13.89 15.72
C SER A 30 -3.22 12.47 16.26
N ALA A 31 -4.27 11.68 16.41
CA ALA A 31 -4.22 10.30 16.89
C ALA A 31 -4.24 9.26 15.74
N ARG A 32 -4.30 9.73 14.49
CA ARG A 32 -4.37 8.90 13.29
C ARG A 32 -3.00 8.32 12.94
N GLN A 33 -2.67 7.16 13.50
CA GLN A 33 -1.48 6.39 13.11
C GLN A 33 -1.62 5.89 11.66
N GLU A 34 -0.55 6.01 10.86
CA GLU A 34 -0.51 5.38 9.54
C GLU A 34 -0.51 3.86 9.70
N LYS A 35 -1.56 3.22 9.20
CA LYS A 35 -1.61 1.76 9.15
C LYS A 35 -0.54 1.32 8.18
N LYS A 36 0.36 0.45 8.63
CA LYS A 36 1.40 -0.17 7.81
C LYS A 36 0.80 -1.30 6.94
N GLU A 37 -0.35 -1.04 6.35
CA GLU A 37 -1.18 -2.00 5.62
C GLU A 37 -1.60 -1.40 4.28
N GLY A 38 -1.62 -2.23 3.24
CA GLY A 38 -1.96 -1.81 1.88
C GLY A 38 -2.56 -2.94 1.07
N ILE A 39 -3.14 -2.58 -0.07
CA ILE A 39 -3.68 -3.52 -1.05
C ILE A 39 -2.73 -3.56 -2.24
N VAL A 40 -2.35 -4.74 -2.69
CA VAL A 40 -1.49 -4.93 -3.86
C VAL A 40 -2.20 -4.50 -5.13
N VAL A 41 -1.65 -3.52 -5.83
CA VAL A 41 -2.18 -3.00 -7.10
C VAL A 41 -1.46 -3.62 -8.29
N ALA A 42 -0.14 -3.73 -8.17
CA ALA A 42 0.72 -4.33 -9.17
C ALA A 42 1.94 -4.98 -8.53
N VAL A 43 2.41 -6.05 -9.15
CA VAL A 43 3.54 -6.85 -8.67
C VAL A 43 4.57 -6.91 -9.79
N GLY A 44 5.83 -6.68 -9.45
CA GLY A 44 6.95 -6.89 -10.35
C GLY A 44 7.33 -8.37 -10.47
N THR A 45 8.57 -8.63 -10.88
CA THR A 45 9.10 -9.98 -11.05
C THR A 45 10.53 -10.03 -10.52
N PHE A 46 10.98 -11.19 -10.10
CA PHE A 46 12.38 -11.44 -9.80
C PHE A 46 13.27 -11.15 -11.02
N GLU A 47 14.56 -10.90 -10.80
CA GLU A 47 15.52 -10.65 -11.89
C GLU A 47 15.62 -11.82 -12.87
N ASP A 48 15.37 -13.05 -12.40
CA ASP A 48 15.33 -14.27 -13.21
C ASP A 48 13.99 -14.46 -13.97
N GLY A 49 13.08 -13.48 -13.88
CA GLY A 49 11.78 -13.47 -14.55
C GLY A 49 10.70 -14.27 -13.82
N LYS A 50 10.98 -14.83 -12.64
CA LYS A 50 9.95 -15.51 -11.84
C LYS A 50 8.96 -14.52 -11.23
N GLU A 51 7.72 -14.95 -11.09
CA GLU A 51 6.69 -14.17 -10.41
C GLU A 51 6.95 -14.14 -8.90
N LEU A 52 6.72 -12.97 -8.30
CA LEU A 52 6.68 -12.84 -6.84
C LEU A 52 5.45 -13.58 -6.29
N PRO A 53 5.50 -14.11 -5.05
CA PRO A 53 4.39 -14.83 -4.43
C PRO A 53 3.31 -13.88 -3.89
N LEU A 54 2.93 -12.87 -4.68
CA LEU A 54 1.93 -11.87 -4.37
C LEU A 54 0.97 -11.74 -5.56
N LYS A 55 -0.29 -11.50 -5.26
CA LYS A 55 -1.33 -11.29 -6.26
C LYS A 55 -1.92 -9.90 -6.11
N LYS A 56 -2.47 -9.42 -7.22
CA LYS A 56 -3.31 -8.23 -7.19
C LYS A 56 -4.46 -8.46 -6.20
N ASP A 57 -4.80 -7.41 -5.46
CA ASP A 57 -5.83 -7.37 -4.41
C ASP A 57 -5.46 -8.08 -3.09
N ASP A 58 -4.23 -8.62 -2.96
CA ASP A 58 -3.75 -9.12 -1.67
C ASP A 58 -3.64 -7.99 -0.63
N HIS A 59 -4.04 -8.27 0.60
CA HIS A 59 -3.89 -7.37 1.74
C HIS A 59 -2.59 -7.70 2.47
N VAL A 60 -1.67 -6.74 2.53
CA VAL A 60 -0.31 -6.96 3.03
C VAL A 60 0.08 -5.91 4.06
N ILE A 61 0.91 -6.34 5.01
CA ILE A 61 1.59 -5.44 5.96
C ILE A 61 2.99 -5.16 5.42
N TYR A 62 3.42 -3.90 5.43
CA TYR A 62 4.74 -3.50 4.94
C TYR A 62 5.52 -2.72 5.99
N GLY A 63 6.84 -2.92 6.01
CA GLY A 63 7.74 -2.16 6.89
C GLY A 63 7.95 -0.76 6.33
N GLY A 64 7.16 0.23 6.78
CA GLY A 64 7.19 1.62 6.28
C GLY A 64 8.50 2.42 6.41
N TYR A 65 9.66 1.78 6.60
CA TYR A 65 10.96 2.45 6.67
C TYR A 65 11.71 2.52 5.32
N GLN A 66 11.31 1.76 4.31
CA GLN A 66 12.00 1.69 3.00
C GLN A 66 11.05 1.87 1.81
N ALA A 67 9.86 2.39 2.05
CA ALA A 67 8.83 2.60 1.05
C ALA A 67 8.88 4.05 0.55
N ASP A 68 8.93 4.23 -0.77
CA ASP A 68 8.79 5.54 -1.40
C ASP A 68 7.30 5.82 -1.63
N GLU A 69 6.77 6.89 -1.04
CA GLU A 69 5.38 7.31 -1.28
C GLU A 69 5.27 8.07 -2.61
N ILE A 70 4.31 7.66 -3.45
CA ILE A 70 3.95 8.36 -4.69
C ILE A 70 2.47 8.68 -4.70
N GLU A 71 2.11 9.87 -5.19
CA GLU A 71 0.72 10.30 -5.34
C GLU A 71 0.35 10.29 -6.83
N ILE A 72 -0.73 9.60 -7.18
CA ILE A 72 -1.22 9.43 -8.55
C ILE A 72 -2.73 9.62 -8.51
N ASP A 73 -3.27 10.55 -9.30
CA ASP A 73 -4.71 10.80 -9.41
C ASP A 73 -5.39 11.02 -8.03
N ASP A 74 -4.76 11.82 -7.15
CA ASP A 74 -5.20 12.09 -5.76
C ASP A 74 -5.26 10.85 -4.84
N GLU A 75 -4.60 9.76 -5.24
CA GLU A 75 -4.44 8.55 -4.45
C GLU A 75 -2.98 8.30 -4.08
N LYS A 76 -2.75 7.95 -2.81
CA LYS A 76 -1.43 7.59 -2.30
C LYS A 76 -1.11 6.12 -2.54
N TYR A 77 0.04 5.89 -3.14
CA TYR A 77 0.63 4.58 -3.37
C TYR A 77 2.01 4.50 -2.74
N ILE A 78 2.44 3.26 -2.50
CA ILE A 78 3.74 2.87 -1.93
C ILE A 78 4.34 1.78 -2.81
#